data_AF-A0A3M1EAX2-F1
#
_entry.id   AF-A0A3M1EAX2-F1
#
_cell.length_a   1.000
_cell.length_b   1.000
_cell.length_c   1.000
_cell.angle_alpha   90.00
_cell.angle_beta   90.00
_cell.angle_gamma   90.00
#
_symmetry.space_group_name_H-M   'P 1'
#
loop_
_entity.id
_entity.type
_entity.pdbx_description
1 polymer ?
#
loop_
_entity_poly.entity_id
_entity_poly.type
_entity_poly.pdbx_seq_one_letter_code
_entity_poly.pdbx_strand_id
1 'polypeptide(L)' 'SAWHGDYEPEVLETSMPGVFAAGDVRAGSTKQVASAAGEGATAAILIREYLNSH' A
#
# COMPACT_ATOMS: atom_id res chain seq x y z
N SER A 1 -14.15 5.97 13.77
CA SER A 1 -13.26 4.79 13.66
C SER A 1 -12.01 5.09 14.47
N ALA A 2 -12.03 4.73 15.74
CA ALA A 2 -11.13 5.28 16.77
C ALA A 2 -9.82 4.49 16.97
N TRP A 3 -9.29 3.85 15.92
CA TRP A 3 -8.18 2.91 16.08
C TRP A 3 -6.82 3.45 15.66
N HIS A 4 -6.74 4.41 14.75
CA HIS A 4 -5.53 5.16 14.39
C HIS A 4 -5.88 6.64 14.39
N GLY A 5 -5.04 7.49 15.01
CA GLY A 5 -5.28 8.94 15.15
C GLY A 5 -5.18 9.69 13.82
N ASP A 6 -4.42 10.80 13.77
CA ASP A 6 -4.12 11.57 12.55
C ASP A 6 -3.19 10.82 11.55
N TYR A 7 -3.26 9.49 11.53
CA TYR A 7 -2.46 8.65 10.65
C TYR A 7 -3.10 8.61 9.26
N GLU A 8 -2.44 9.28 8.32
CA GLU A 8 -2.79 9.20 6.91
C GLU A 8 -1.97 8.07 6.27
N PRO A 9 -2.62 7.02 5.72
CA PRO A 9 -1.92 5.92 5.08
C PRO A 9 -1.07 6.38 3.90
N GLU A 10 0.11 5.79 3.77
CA GLU A 10 0.96 5.98 2.59
C GLU A 10 0.30 5.40 1.33
N VAL A 11 0.85 5.74 0.17
CA VAL A 11 0.38 5.20 -1.12
C VAL A 11 0.38 3.67 -1.10
N LEU A 12 -0.74 3.05 -1.49
CA LEU A 12 -0.97 1.59 -1.47
C LEU A 12 -1.00 0.94 -0.07
N GLU A 13 -0.84 1.71 1.00
CA GLU A 13 -1.01 1.22 2.36
C GLU A 13 -2.49 1.03 2.68
N THR A 14 -2.80 -0.02 3.42
CA THR A 14 -4.14 -0.28 3.91
C THR A 14 -4.45 0.59 5.13
N SER A 15 -5.64 0.44 5.71
CA SER A 15 -5.94 1.04 7.01
C SER A 15 -5.12 0.44 8.17
N MET A 16 -4.33 -0.60 7.93
CA MET A 16 -3.38 -1.17 8.90
C MET A 16 -1.95 -0.71 8.54
N PRO A 17 -1.26 0.04 9.43
CA PRO A 17 0.11 0.48 9.22
C PRO A 17 1.06 -0.68 8.93
N GLY A 18 1.95 -0.49 7.96
CA GLY A 18 2.91 -1.48 7.48
C GLY A 18 2.32 -2.56 6.57
N VAL A 19 1.01 -2.55 6.30
CA VAL A 19 0.34 -3.52 5.41
C VAL A 19 -0.06 -2.84 4.11
N PHE A 20 0.45 -3.34 2.99
CA PHE A 20 0.24 -2.77 1.66
C PHE A 20 -0.52 -3.73 0.74
N ALA A 21 -1.28 -3.16 -0.20
CA ALA A 21 -2.06 -3.90 -1.19
C ALA A 21 -1.79 -3.40 -2.61
N ALA A 22 -1.47 -4.32 -3.53
CA ALA A 22 -1.18 -4.01 -4.93
C ALA A 22 -1.98 -4.89 -5.89
N GLY A 23 -2.33 -4.34 -7.05
CA GLY A 23 -3.10 -5.05 -8.07
C GLY A 23 -4.57 -5.26 -7.66
N ASP A 24 -5.19 -6.30 -8.21
CA ASP A 24 -6.66 -6.44 -8.25
C ASP A 24 -7.34 -6.62 -6.89
N VAL A 25 -6.57 -6.90 -5.84
CA VAL A 25 -7.07 -7.00 -4.47
C VAL A 25 -7.43 -5.63 -3.88
N ARG A 26 -6.89 -4.51 -4.39
CA ARG A 26 -7.18 -3.17 -3.88
C ARG A 26 -8.38 -2.53 -4.56
N ALA A 27 -9.06 -1.65 -3.83
CA ALA A 27 -10.11 -0.81 -4.39
C ALA A 27 -9.54 0.15 -5.45
N GLY A 28 -10.23 0.28 -6.59
CA GLY A 28 -9.82 1.17 -7.68
C GLY A 28 -8.69 0.63 -8.58
N SER A 29 -8.35 -0.67 -8.50
CA SER A 29 -7.46 -1.30 -9.49
C SER A 29 -8.04 -1.22 -10.90
N THR A 30 -7.18 -1.00 -11.88
CA THR A 30 -7.51 -1.01 -13.32
C THR A 30 -7.72 -2.42 -13.88
N LYS A 31 -7.42 -3.47 -13.10
CA LYS A 31 -7.49 -4.88 -13.55
C LYS A 31 -6.58 -5.21 -14.73
N GLN A 32 -5.42 -4.56 -14.79
CA GLN A 32 -4.42 -4.75 -15.84
C GLN A 32 -3.13 -5.31 -15.28
N VAL A 33 -2.58 -6.32 -15.95
CA VAL A 33 -1.35 -6.99 -15.54
C VAL A 33 -0.15 -6.03 -15.40
N ALA A 34 -0.01 -5.07 -16.32
CA ALA A 34 1.07 -4.10 -16.28
C ALA A 34 0.94 -3.16 -15.08
N SER A 35 -0.28 -2.71 -14.77
CA SER A 35 -0.57 -1.87 -13.60
C SER A 35 -0.30 -2.63 -12.31
N ALA A 36 -0.79 -3.87 -12.19
CA ALA A 36 -0.57 -4.70 -11.00
C ALA A 36 0.91 -4.99 -10.75
N ALA A 37 1.68 -5.26 -11.81
CA ALA A 37 3.13 -5.47 -11.70
C ALA A 37 3.86 -4.19 -11.25
N GLY A 38 3.49 -3.03 -11.81
CA GLY A 38 4.05 -1.74 -11.40
C GLY A 38 3.73 -1.41 -9.95
N GLU A 39 2.47 -1.55 -9.54
CA GLU A 39 2.03 -1.36 -8.15
C GLU A 39 2.76 -2.30 -7.18
N GLY A 40 3.01 -3.55 -7.57
CA GLY A 40 3.77 -4.50 -6.75
C GLY A 40 5.22 -4.05 -6.52
N ALA A 41 5.88 -3.50 -7.55
CA ALA A 41 7.22 -2.93 -7.41
C ALA A 41 7.21 -1.69 -6.49
N THR A 42 6.22 -0.80 -6.64
CA THR A 42 6.05 0.36 -5.76
C THR A 42 5.80 -0.06 -4.31
N ALA A 43 4.91 -1.01 -4.07
CA ALA A 43 4.61 -1.53 -2.73
C ALA A 43 5.86 -2.11 -2.05
N ALA A 44 6.71 -2.84 -2.80
CA ALA A 44 7.95 -3.38 -2.25
C ALA A 44 8.95 -2.30 -1.80
N ILE A 45 9.03 -1.18 -2.53
CA ILE A 45 9.85 -0.03 -2.15
C ILE A 45 9.30 0.62 -0.88
N LEU A 46 7.99 0.88 -0.84
CA LEU A 46 7.33 1.52 0.32
C LEU A 46 7.40 0.65 1.58
N ILE A 47 7.28 -0.68 1.45
CA ILE A 47 7.53 -1.62 2.56
C ILE A 47 8.94 -1.44 3.10
N ARG A 48 9.95 -1.33 2.22
CA ARG A 48 11.33 -1.13 2.65
C ARG A 48 11.53 0.21 3.35
N GLU A 49 10.90 1.27 2.87
CA GLU A 49 10.94 2.59 3.50
C GLU A 49 10.28 2.58 4.89
N TYR A 50 9.10 1.96 5.00
CA TYR A 50 8.39 1.76 6.27
C TYR A 50 9.26 1.03 7.31
N LEU A 51 9.92 -0.07 6.90
CA LEU A 51 10.82 -0.84 7.76
C LEU A 51 12.11 -0.11 8.14
N ASN A 52 12.54 0.90 7.39
CA ASN A 52 13.71 1.69 7.72
C ASN A 52 13.37 2.88 8.64
N SER A 53 12.10 3.30 8.70
CA SER A 53 11.63 4.46 9.47
C SER A 53 11.03 4.10 10.83
N HIS A 54 10.84 2.80 11.12
CA HIS A 54 10.27 2.26 12.35
C HIS A 54 11.19 1.17 12.95
#